data_AF-A0A9E5XV94-F1
#
_entry.id   AF-A0A9E5XV94-F1
#
_cell.length_a   1.000
_cell.length_b   1.000
_cell.length_c   1.000
_cell.angle_alpha   90.00
_cell.angle_beta   90.00
_cell.angle_gamma   90.00
#
_symmetry.space_group_name_H-M   'P 1'
#
loop_
_entity.id
_entity.type
_entity.pdbx_description
1 polymer ?
#
loop_
_entity_poly.entity_id
_entity_poly.type
_entity_poly.pdbx_seq_one_letter_code
_entity_poly.pdbx_strand_id
1 'polypeptide(L)'
;MRTHILILAFLFLRGIIFAQTYYKDIQLGEQNGVILSAEGIVSDEDFIKCGLKIDNTSKDFVLFYRDGCKYIVGGKEITPEKESAGKIVRPESKRKITVKVTGNNNYDESDIYFSPGGLYLFSSEGNVIETEDFHLPPNKNRFDNGAFEITMLKLKKETSETAVKFECEYKGDKIGIVDPVNCVLRTEEGKEWANVKVKTKPVIIQKGKKKSFAVVFQIPGKITDMQFAEMDIVWKNTFRESEPKKLTFREQKLEINNDKKKKGKKKK
;
A
#
# COMPACT_ATOMS: atom_id res chain seq x y z
N MET A 1 50.75 -24.57 -55.39
CA MET A 1 49.74 -23.72 -56.06
C MET A 1 48.43 -24.48 -56.03
N ARG A 2 47.34 -23.83 -55.59
CA ARG A 2 45.94 -24.32 -55.50
C ARG A 2 45.62 -25.25 -54.31
N THR A 3 44.51 -25.15 -53.59
CA THR A 3 43.53 -24.09 -53.28
C THR A 3 42.80 -24.61 -52.04
N HIS A 4 42.54 -23.76 -51.06
CA HIS A 4 41.70 -24.08 -49.90
C HIS A 4 40.25 -24.36 -50.31
N ILE A 5 39.61 -25.36 -49.68
CA ILE A 5 38.15 -25.37 -49.50
C ILE A 5 37.90 -25.65 -48.01
N LEU A 6 37.59 -24.57 -47.29
CA LEU A 6 37.17 -24.56 -45.90
C LEU A 6 35.64 -24.54 -45.94
N ILE A 7 35.00 -25.67 -45.61
CA ILE A 7 33.54 -25.76 -45.51
C ILE A 7 33.13 -25.16 -44.16
N LEU A 8 32.64 -23.92 -44.20
CA LEU A 8 32.06 -23.24 -43.05
C LEU A 8 30.62 -23.74 -42.86
N ALA A 9 30.40 -24.63 -41.89
CA ALA A 9 29.06 -25.05 -41.49
C ALA A 9 28.36 -23.90 -40.74
N PHE A 10 27.49 -23.17 -41.44
CA PHE A 10 26.60 -22.18 -40.84
C PHE A 10 25.50 -22.90 -40.05
N LEU A 11 25.74 -23.14 -38.76
CA LEU A 11 24.73 -23.55 -37.81
C LEU A 11 23.75 -22.38 -37.60
N PHE A 12 22.62 -22.42 -38.30
CA PHE A 12 21.46 -21.60 -37.97
C PHE A 12 20.96 -21.98 -36.57
N LEU A 13 21.36 -21.24 -35.54
CA LEU A 13 20.61 -21.17 -34.30
C LEU A 13 19.23 -20.59 -34.62
N ARG A 14 18.23 -21.47 -34.83
CA ARG A 14 16.83 -21.08 -34.72
C ARG A 14 16.58 -20.73 -33.25
N GLY A 15 16.62 -19.44 -32.92
CA GLY A 15 16.08 -18.97 -31.65
C GLY A 15 14.64 -19.44 -31.53
N ILE A 16 14.36 -20.25 -30.51
CA ILE A 16 12.98 -20.61 -30.16
C ILE A 16 12.34 -19.31 -29.68
N ILE A 17 11.37 -18.82 -30.45
CA ILE A 17 10.56 -17.67 -30.07
C ILE A 17 9.50 -18.20 -29.12
N PHE A 18 9.68 -17.99 -27.80
CA PHE A 18 8.61 -18.26 -26.85
C PHE A 18 7.49 -17.25 -27.04
N ALA A 19 6.29 -17.76 -27.31
CA ALA A 19 5.08 -16.96 -27.47
C ALA A 19 4.44 -16.76 -26.11
N GLN A 20 3.93 -15.55 -25.84
CA GLN A 20 3.18 -15.30 -24.62
C GLN A 20 1.92 -16.17 -24.56
N THR A 21 1.69 -16.79 -23.39
CA THR A 21 0.47 -17.51 -23.07
C THR A 21 -0.43 -16.61 -22.25
N TYR A 22 -1.66 -16.41 -22.73
CA TYR A 22 -2.68 -15.61 -22.05
C TYR A 22 -3.67 -16.54 -21.38
N TYR A 23 -4.11 -16.18 -20.17
CA TYR A 23 -5.11 -16.95 -19.43
C TYR A 23 -6.40 -16.13 -19.30
N LYS A 24 -7.50 -16.83 -19.00
CA LYS A 24 -8.78 -16.19 -18.69
C LYS A 24 -8.65 -15.41 -17.37
N ASP A 25 -9.42 -14.34 -17.27
CA ASP A 25 -9.56 -13.64 -15.99
C ASP A 25 -10.35 -14.53 -15.02
N ILE A 26 -10.04 -14.46 -13.72
CA ILE A 26 -10.60 -15.33 -12.69
C ILE A 26 -11.21 -14.53 -11.55
N GLN A 27 -12.31 -15.04 -10.98
CA GLN A 27 -12.96 -14.49 -9.78
C GLN A 27 -12.54 -15.34 -8.57
N LEU A 28 -11.80 -14.74 -7.64
CA LEU A 28 -11.15 -15.45 -6.53
C LEU A 28 -12.04 -15.57 -5.29
N GLY A 29 -13.12 -14.78 -5.24
CA GLY A 29 -14.14 -14.83 -4.21
C GLY A 29 -14.34 -13.51 -3.47
N GLU A 30 -15.18 -13.55 -2.45
CA GLU A 30 -15.52 -12.43 -1.58
C GLU A 30 -15.42 -12.84 -0.11
N GLN A 31 -14.85 -11.98 0.72
CA GLN A 31 -14.82 -12.16 2.17
C GLN A 31 -14.90 -10.80 2.86
N ASN A 32 -15.83 -10.62 3.81
CA ASN A 32 -15.95 -9.40 4.62
C ASN A 32 -16.04 -8.10 3.79
N GLY A 33 -16.73 -8.11 2.64
CA GLY A 33 -16.80 -6.96 1.74
C GLY A 33 -15.51 -6.68 0.96
N VAL A 34 -14.60 -7.66 0.85
CA VAL A 34 -13.42 -7.60 -0.02
C VAL A 34 -13.60 -8.62 -1.13
N ILE A 35 -13.75 -8.13 -2.36
CA ILE A 35 -13.91 -8.94 -3.57
C ILE A 35 -12.58 -8.98 -4.32
N LEU A 36 -12.14 -10.19 -4.67
CA LEU A 36 -10.89 -10.40 -5.41
C LEU A 36 -11.15 -10.98 -6.80
N SER A 37 -10.46 -10.40 -7.78
CA SER A 37 -10.32 -10.98 -9.11
C SER A 37 -8.90 -10.82 -9.63
N ALA A 38 -8.47 -11.72 -10.49
CA ALA A 38 -7.20 -11.58 -11.20
C ALA A 38 -7.46 -11.47 -12.70
N GLU A 39 -6.82 -10.48 -13.31
CA GLU A 39 -7.07 -10.13 -14.71
C GLU A 39 -5.81 -9.88 -15.50
N GLY A 40 -5.89 -10.02 -16.82
CA GLY A 40 -4.76 -9.81 -17.71
C GLY A 40 -3.62 -10.74 -17.37
N ILE A 41 -3.97 -11.98 -17.04
CA ILE A 41 -3.05 -13.03 -16.64
C ILE A 41 -2.26 -13.47 -17.87
N VAL A 42 -0.93 -13.42 -17.77
CA VAL A 42 -0.04 -13.73 -18.89
C VAL A 42 1.28 -14.29 -18.39
N SER A 43 1.79 -15.28 -19.11
CA SER A 43 3.14 -15.83 -18.95
C SER A 43 3.93 -15.75 -20.25
N ASP A 44 5.25 -15.76 -20.11
CA ASP A 44 6.24 -16.12 -21.14
C ASP A 44 7.38 -16.89 -20.48
N GLU A 45 8.49 -17.14 -21.17
CA GLU A 45 9.65 -17.86 -20.64
C GLU A 45 10.21 -17.24 -19.35
N ASP A 46 10.13 -15.91 -19.20
CA ASP A 46 10.79 -15.17 -18.14
C ASP A 46 9.89 -14.87 -16.94
N PHE A 47 8.57 -14.85 -17.14
CA PHE A 47 7.65 -14.46 -16.08
C PHE A 47 6.27 -15.06 -16.19
N ILE A 48 5.57 -15.03 -15.05
CA ILE A 48 4.12 -15.04 -14.98
C ILE A 48 3.63 -13.82 -14.18
N LYS A 49 2.55 -13.20 -14.65
CA LYS A 49 1.95 -12.07 -13.95
C LYS A 49 0.43 -12.00 -14.12
N CYS A 50 -0.22 -11.38 -13.16
CA CYS A 50 -1.61 -10.93 -13.26
C CYS A 50 -1.76 -9.54 -12.63
N GLY A 51 -2.84 -8.84 -12.97
CA GLY A 51 -3.32 -7.72 -12.17
C GLY A 51 -4.37 -8.20 -11.18
N LEU A 52 -4.00 -8.30 -9.90
CA LEU A 52 -4.94 -8.59 -8.82
C LEU A 52 -5.77 -7.32 -8.54
N LYS A 53 -7.07 -7.40 -8.80
CA LYS A 53 -8.03 -6.37 -8.40
C LYS A 53 -8.55 -6.71 -7.00
N ILE A 54 -8.45 -5.71 -6.13
CA ILE A 54 -8.99 -5.69 -4.78
C ILE A 54 -10.08 -4.62 -4.79
N ASP A 55 -11.34 -5.05 -4.69
CA ASP A 55 -12.49 -4.18 -4.54
C ASP A 55 -12.95 -4.25 -3.08
N ASN A 56 -12.69 -3.17 -2.34
CA ASN A 56 -13.03 -3.08 -0.93
C ASN A 56 -14.32 -2.27 -0.79
N THR A 57 -15.43 -2.98 -0.58
CA THR A 57 -16.76 -2.40 -0.33
C THR A 57 -17.03 -2.21 1.17
N SER A 58 -16.11 -2.65 2.03
CA SER A 58 -16.21 -2.48 3.48
C SER A 58 -15.84 -1.07 3.93
N LYS A 59 -16.14 -0.78 5.21
CA LYS A 59 -15.73 0.45 5.91
C LYS A 59 -14.30 0.38 6.46
N ASP A 60 -13.66 -0.77 6.34
CA ASP A 60 -12.34 -1.07 6.89
C ASP A 60 -11.26 -0.95 5.81
N PHE A 61 -9.99 -0.94 6.23
CA PHE A 61 -8.86 -0.89 5.30
C PHE A 61 -8.39 -2.31 4.95
N VAL A 62 -7.89 -2.48 3.72
CA VAL A 62 -7.18 -3.70 3.31
C VAL A 62 -5.70 -3.42 3.16
N LEU A 63 -4.87 -4.20 3.85
CA LEU A 63 -3.43 -4.26 3.70
C LEU A 63 -3.08 -5.47 2.83
N PHE A 64 -2.30 -5.24 1.78
CA PHE A 64 -1.88 -6.28 0.83
C PHE A 64 -0.36 -6.36 0.69
N TYR A 65 0.19 -7.55 0.92
CA TYR A 65 1.57 -7.94 0.70
C TYR A 65 1.64 -8.88 -0.50
N ARG A 66 2.22 -8.42 -1.62
CA ARG A 66 2.24 -9.21 -2.88
C ARG A 66 2.99 -10.53 -2.76
N ASP A 67 4.01 -10.58 -1.91
CA ASP A 67 4.83 -11.75 -1.60
C ASP A 67 4.06 -12.81 -0.81
N GLY A 68 2.85 -12.49 -0.35
CA GLY A 68 1.91 -13.48 0.15
C GLY A 68 1.17 -14.25 -0.95
N CYS A 69 1.16 -13.77 -2.20
CA CYS A 69 0.61 -14.50 -3.35
C CYS A 69 1.59 -15.58 -3.84
N LYS A 70 1.05 -16.62 -4.46
CA LYS A 70 1.85 -17.68 -5.09
C LYS A 70 1.32 -18.05 -6.47
N TYR A 71 2.23 -18.43 -7.34
CA TYR A 71 1.93 -19.26 -8.50
C TYR A 71 2.42 -20.68 -8.22
N ILE A 72 1.64 -21.69 -8.62
CA ILE A 72 2.05 -23.09 -8.53
C ILE A 72 2.20 -23.58 -9.96
N VAL A 73 3.43 -23.91 -10.35
CA VAL A 73 3.80 -24.37 -11.69
C VAL A 73 4.46 -25.73 -11.52
N GLY A 74 3.88 -26.79 -12.08
CA GLY A 74 4.44 -28.14 -11.98
C GLY A 74 4.54 -28.65 -10.55
N GLY A 75 3.62 -28.22 -9.69
CA GLY A 75 3.63 -28.51 -8.25
C GLY A 75 4.65 -27.71 -7.43
N LYS A 76 5.42 -26.79 -8.05
CA LYS A 76 6.35 -25.91 -7.34
C LYS A 76 5.71 -24.57 -7.06
N GLU A 77 5.76 -24.15 -5.79
CA GLU A 77 5.33 -22.80 -5.40
C GLU A 77 6.40 -21.76 -5.76
N ILE A 78 5.97 -20.66 -6.37
CA ILE A 78 6.82 -19.54 -6.71
C ILE A 78 6.15 -18.25 -6.24
N THR A 79 6.87 -17.48 -5.44
CA THR A 79 6.34 -16.25 -4.82
C THR A 79 6.97 -15.01 -5.42
N PRO A 80 6.26 -13.88 -5.47
CA PRO A 80 6.85 -12.59 -5.82
C PRO A 80 7.98 -12.21 -4.88
N GLU A 81 8.83 -11.28 -5.34
CA GLU A 81 9.86 -10.67 -4.50
C GLU A 81 9.26 -10.06 -3.23
N LYS A 82 9.98 -10.24 -2.12
CA LYS A 82 9.59 -9.74 -0.80
C LYS A 82 9.41 -8.23 -0.81
N GLU A 83 8.29 -7.74 -0.26
CA GLU A 83 8.07 -6.30 -0.10
C GLU A 83 8.35 -5.85 1.34
N SER A 84 9.02 -4.71 1.49
CA SER A 84 9.31 -4.12 2.79
C SER A 84 8.16 -3.28 3.38
N ALA A 85 7.08 -3.09 2.61
CA ALA A 85 5.87 -2.40 3.03
C ALA A 85 4.67 -2.82 2.16
N GLY A 86 3.57 -3.22 2.82
CA GLY A 86 2.35 -3.60 2.13
C GLY A 86 1.62 -2.40 1.53
N LYS A 87 0.76 -2.65 0.55
CA LYS A 87 -0.09 -1.64 -0.10
C LYS A 87 -1.42 -1.54 0.64
N ILE A 88 -1.89 -0.30 0.81
CA ILE A 88 -3.21 -0.04 1.40
C ILE A 88 -4.26 0.15 0.30
N VAL A 89 -5.41 -0.50 0.46
CA VAL A 89 -6.68 -0.20 -0.22
C VAL A 89 -7.62 0.40 0.82
N ARG A 90 -8.19 1.56 0.50
CA ARG A 90 -9.04 2.30 1.44
C ARG A 90 -10.44 1.70 1.51
N PRO A 91 -11.21 2.01 2.55
CA PRO A 91 -12.66 1.77 2.57
C PRO A 91 -13.31 2.25 1.27
N GLU A 92 -14.30 1.51 0.80
CA GLU A 92 -15.14 1.86 -0.35
C GLU A 92 -14.34 2.25 -1.60
N SER A 93 -13.23 1.53 -1.85
CA SER A 93 -12.31 1.83 -2.93
C SER A 93 -11.76 0.59 -3.60
N LYS A 94 -11.32 0.76 -4.85
CA LYS A 94 -10.79 -0.32 -5.68
C LYS A 94 -9.33 -0.06 -6.01
N ARG A 95 -8.52 -1.12 -6.08
CA ARG A 95 -7.13 -1.03 -6.53
C ARG A 95 -6.74 -2.26 -7.34
N LYS A 96 -6.05 -2.05 -8.46
CA LYS A 96 -5.40 -3.10 -9.24
C LYS A 96 -3.90 -3.09 -8.98
N ILE A 97 -3.33 -4.23 -8.60
CA ILE A 97 -1.92 -4.39 -8.26
C ILE A 97 -1.34 -5.53 -9.07
N THR A 98 -0.22 -5.28 -9.76
CA THR A 98 0.46 -6.32 -10.53
C THR A 98 1.18 -7.28 -9.58
N VAL A 99 0.79 -8.55 -9.64
CA VAL A 99 1.51 -9.65 -9.01
C VAL A 99 2.34 -10.29 -10.11
N LYS A 100 3.67 -10.24 -9.97
CA LYS A 100 4.61 -10.78 -10.95
C LYS A 100 5.66 -11.63 -10.24
N VAL A 101 5.95 -12.76 -10.84
CA VAL A 101 7.09 -13.64 -10.55
C VAL A 101 7.97 -13.69 -11.80
N THR A 102 9.28 -13.73 -11.62
CA THR A 102 10.27 -13.84 -12.71
C THR A 102 11.17 -15.05 -12.50
N GLY A 103 11.75 -15.55 -13.58
CA GLY A 103 12.66 -16.70 -13.60
C GLY A 103 12.20 -17.75 -14.61
N ASN A 104 13.12 -18.56 -15.11
CA ASN A 104 12.82 -19.59 -16.10
C ASN A 104 12.19 -20.82 -15.42
N ASN A 105 10.89 -20.74 -15.17
CA ASN A 105 10.14 -21.74 -14.40
C ASN A 105 9.21 -22.59 -15.28
N ASN A 106 9.47 -22.67 -16.59
CA ASN A 106 8.67 -23.45 -17.56
C ASN A 106 7.16 -23.13 -17.49
N TYR A 107 6.78 -21.87 -17.64
CA TYR A 107 5.36 -21.45 -17.55
C TYR A 107 4.48 -21.90 -18.74
N ASP A 108 5.00 -22.78 -19.61
CA ASP A 108 4.26 -23.43 -20.70
C ASP A 108 3.52 -24.69 -20.24
N GLU A 109 3.64 -25.06 -18.95
CA GLU A 109 2.91 -26.18 -18.36
C GLU A 109 1.39 -25.96 -18.34
N SER A 110 0.63 -27.04 -18.54
CA SER A 110 -0.84 -27.02 -18.59
C SER A 110 -1.51 -26.83 -17.23
N ASP A 111 -0.76 -27.04 -16.14
CA ASP A 111 -1.27 -27.04 -14.77
C ASP A 111 -0.60 -25.94 -13.95
N ILE A 112 -1.09 -24.71 -14.17
CA ILE A 112 -0.68 -23.55 -13.39
C ILE A 112 -1.84 -23.10 -12.51
N TYR A 113 -1.56 -22.85 -11.24
CA TYR A 113 -2.52 -22.34 -10.27
C TYR A 113 -2.07 -20.99 -9.73
N PHE A 114 -3.04 -20.15 -9.38
CA PHE A 114 -2.81 -18.90 -8.66
C PHE A 114 -3.45 -18.98 -7.27
N SER A 115 -2.63 -18.75 -6.25
CA SER A 115 -3.05 -18.73 -4.85
C SER A 115 -2.93 -17.30 -4.30
N PRO A 116 -4.04 -16.56 -4.18
CA PRO A 116 -4.04 -15.24 -3.56
C PRO A 116 -3.76 -15.32 -2.05
N GLY A 117 -2.83 -14.52 -1.57
CA GLY A 117 -2.50 -14.42 -0.14
C GLY A 117 -1.94 -13.05 0.22
N GLY A 118 -1.53 -12.89 1.48
CA GLY A 118 -0.99 -11.61 1.97
C GLY A 118 -2.03 -10.49 2.12
N LEU A 119 -3.33 -10.81 2.15
CA LEU A 119 -4.40 -9.85 2.42
C LEU A 119 -4.79 -9.85 3.89
N TYR A 120 -4.94 -8.66 4.44
CA TYR A 120 -5.38 -8.43 5.82
C TYR A 120 -6.40 -7.30 5.86
N LEU A 121 -7.48 -7.49 6.62
CA LEU A 121 -8.49 -6.47 6.89
C LEU A 121 -8.25 -5.88 8.29
N PHE A 122 -8.30 -4.57 8.44
CA PHE A 122 -8.18 -3.92 9.74
C PHE A 122 -9.12 -2.72 9.84
N SER A 123 -9.66 -2.52 11.05
CA SER A 123 -10.69 -1.50 11.32
C SER A 123 -10.19 -0.09 11.06
N SER A 124 -11.03 0.76 10.45
CA SER A 124 -10.77 2.20 10.29
C SER A 124 -10.81 2.97 11.61
N GLU A 125 -11.64 2.49 12.53
CA GLU A 125 -11.80 3.06 13.87
C GLU A 125 -10.60 2.64 14.72
N GLY A 126 -10.31 1.35 14.82
CA GLY A 126 -9.23 0.86 15.67
C GLY A 126 -9.44 1.23 17.15
N ASN A 127 -8.39 1.06 17.95
CA ASN A 127 -8.35 1.44 19.37
C ASN A 127 -7.64 2.78 19.50
N VAL A 128 -8.26 3.74 20.19
CA VAL A 128 -7.67 5.05 20.44
C VAL A 128 -6.45 4.92 21.37
N ILE A 129 -5.36 5.60 21.01
CA ILE A 129 -4.18 5.74 21.85
C ILE A 129 -4.23 7.12 22.50
N GLU A 130 -4.43 7.13 23.82
CA GLU A 130 -4.38 8.35 24.61
C GLU A 130 -3.04 9.04 24.41
N THR A 131 -3.08 10.34 24.15
CA THR A 131 -1.92 11.13 23.79
C THR A 131 -2.01 12.48 24.49
N GLU A 132 -0.97 12.85 25.20
CA GLU A 132 -0.88 14.14 25.88
C GLU A 132 -0.95 15.30 24.87
N ASP A 133 -1.58 16.38 25.31
CA ASP A 133 -1.72 17.59 24.50
C ASP A 133 -0.33 18.18 24.18
N PHE A 134 -0.17 18.68 22.95
CA PHE A 134 1.10 19.24 22.50
C PHE A 134 1.07 20.76 22.58
N HIS A 135 1.83 21.30 23.53
CA HIS A 135 1.89 22.74 23.79
C HIS A 135 2.65 23.53 22.71
N LEU A 136 2.13 24.70 22.37
CA LEU A 136 2.70 25.68 21.44
C LEU A 136 2.86 27.03 22.13
N PRO A 137 4.03 27.70 22.03
CA PRO A 137 5.25 27.20 21.39
C PRO A 137 5.83 25.98 22.12
N PRO A 138 6.49 25.05 21.40
CA PRO A 138 6.92 23.80 22.01
C PRO A 138 8.18 23.96 22.85
N ASN A 139 8.15 23.41 24.07
CA ASN A 139 9.35 23.22 24.90
C ASN A 139 10.22 22.06 24.39
N LYS A 140 9.59 21.06 23.77
CA LYS A 140 10.24 19.92 23.12
C LYS A 140 9.52 19.62 21.82
N ASN A 141 10.29 19.38 20.77
CA ASN A 141 9.72 19.06 19.45
C ASN A 141 9.36 17.59 19.28
N ARG A 142 9.63 16.72 20.27
CA ARG A 142 9.42 15.28 20.18
C ARG A 142 8.72 14.77 21.43
N PHE A 143 7.74 13.90 21.24
CA PHE A 143 7.01 13.19 22.29
C PHE A 143 6.62 11.79 21.80
N ASP A 144 6.20 10.95 22.73
CA ASP A 144 5.92 9.53 22.50
C ASP A 144 4.69 9.12 23.33
N ASN A 145 3.81 8.29 22.77
CA ASN A 145 2.61 7.76 23.43
C ASN A 145 2.63 6.22 23.53
N GLY A 146 3.82 5.62 23.54
CA GLY A 146 4.10 4.18 23.51
C GLY A 146 4.10 3.61 22.09
N ALA A 147 3.00 3.80 21.36
CA ALA A 147 2.81 3.23 20.04
C ALA A 147 3.39 4.10 18.92
N PHE A 148 3.43 5.41 19.13
CA PHE A 148 3.86 6.40 18.16
C PHE A 148 4.92 7.32 18.77
N GLU A 149 5.95 7.60 17.99
CA GLU A 149 6.86 8.70 18.23
C GLU A 149 6.54 9.84 17.27
N ILE A 150 6.22 11.00 17.82
CA ILE A 150 5.79 12.17 17.07
C ILE A 150 6.85 13.26 17.20
N THR A 151 7.28 13.80 16.06
CA THR A 151 8.24 14.90 15.99
C THR A 151 7.63 16.06 15.20
N MET A 152 7.57 17.24 15.82
CA MET A 152 7.23 18.49 15.15
C MET A 152 8.38 18.89 14.22
N LEU A 153 8.10 18.91 12.92
CA LEU A 153 9.08 19.26 11.89
C LEU A 153 9.08 20.75 11.56
N LYS A 154 7.90 21.38 11.59
CA LYS A 154 7.74 22.79 11.23
C LYS A 154 6.54 23.40 11.93
N LEU A 155 6.73 24.62 12.44
CA LEU A 155 5.69 25.48 12.98
C LEU A 155 5.65 26.77 12.17
N LYS A 156 4.45 27.18 11.75
CA LYS A 156 4.16 28.48 11.15
C LYS A 156 3.05 29.12 11.97
N LYS A 157 3.33 30.28 12.59
CA LYS A 157 2.34 31.09 13.32
C LYS A 157 2.23 32.45 12.62
N GLU A 158 1.02 32.79 12.19
CA GLU A 158 0.61 34.08 11.62
C GLU A 158 -0.57 34.61 12.44
N THR A 159 -0.94 35.88 12.30
CA THR A 159 -1.92 36.55 13.17
C THR A 159 -3.25 35.78 13.30
N SER A 160 -3.70 35.12 12.23
CA SER A 160 -4.96 34.37 12.20
C SER A 160 -4.83 32.90 11.78
N GLU A 161 -3.61 32.37 11.68
CA GLU A 161 -3.38 30.99 11.25
C GLU A 161 -2.20 30.37 12.00
N THR A 162 -2.38 29.13 12.43
CA THR A 162 -1.28 28.28 12.87
C THR A 162 -1.27 26.99 12.08
N ALA A 163 -0.15 26.69 11.45
CA ALA A 163 0.08 25.46 10.70
C ALA A 163 1.27 24.70 11.28
N VAL A 164 1.04 23.43 11.63
CA VAL A 164 2.08 22.57 12.20
C VAL A 164 2.23 21.31 11.37
N LYS A 165 3.47 20.97 11.02
CA LYS A 165 3.83 19.73 10.34
C LYS A 165 4.50 18.79 11.33
N PHE A 166 3.98 17.58 11.41
CA PHE A 166 4.52 16.50 12.23
C PHE A 166 5.05 15.37 11.35
N GLU A 167 6.04 14.64 11.86
CA GLU A 167 6.38 13.29 11.44
C GLU A 167 6.03 12.33 12.56
N CYS A 168 5.49 11.18 12.18
CA CYS A 168 5.10 10.13 13.10
C CYS A 168 5.80 8.84 12.67
N GLU A 169 6.55 8.24 13.59
CA GLU A 169 7.09 6.90 13.49
C GLU A 169 6.20 5.95 14.30
N TYR A 170 5.78 4.85 13.69
CA TYR A 170 4.99 3.84 14.38
C TYR A 170 5.91 2.74 14.95
N LYS A 171 5.87 2.57 16.27
CA LYS A 171 6.70 1.64 17.05
C LYS A 171 5.94 0.39 17.49
N GLY A 172 4.61 0.41 17.45
CA GLY A 172 3.76 -0.73 17.81
C GLY A 172 3.87 -1.91 16.84
N ASP A 173 3.20 -3.01 17.20
CA ASP A 173 3.23 -4.29 16.48
C ASP A 173 2.04 -4.51 15.53
N LYS A 174 1.08 -3.58 15.51
CA LYS A 174 -0.15 -3.66 14.73
C LYS A 174 -0.06 -2.77 13.49
N ILE A 175 -1.13 -2.03 13.18
CA ILE A 175 -1.15 -0.96 12.18
C ILE A 175 -1.51 0.35 12.86
N GLY A 176 -0.63 1.35 12.70
CA GLY A 176 -0.86 2.71 13.17
C GLY A 176 -1.75 3.50 12.20
N ILE A 177 -2.72 4.20 12.75
CA ILE A 177 -3.63 5.09 12.05
C ILE A 177 -3.50 6.49 12.67
N VAL A 178 -3.19 7.47 11.82
CA VAL A 178 -3.17 8.88 12.21
C VAL A 178 -4.23 9.62 11.41
N ASP A 179 -5.22 10.15 12.10
CA ASP A 179 -6.33 10.91 11.52
C ASP A 179 -6.29 12.38 11.97
N PRO A 180 -5.62 13.26 11.19
CA PRO A 180 -5.39 14.64 11.60
C PRO A 180 -6.67 15.49 11.66
N VAL A 181 -7.77 15.02 11.06
CA VAL A 181 -9.04 15.75 11.06
C VAL A 181 -9.61 15.88 12.47
N ASN A 182 -9.31 14.91 13.34
CA ASN A 182 -9.80 14.89 14.71
C ASN A 182 -9.00 15.80 15.67
N CYS A 183 -7.86 16.34 15.23
CA CYS A 183 -7.10 17.28 16.03
C CYS A 183 -7.86 18.61 16.19
N VAL A 184 -7.81 19.17 17.38
CA VAL A 184 -8.28 20.53 17.67
C VAL A 184 -7.17 21.35 18.32
N LEU A 185 -7.28 22.67 18.23
CA LEU A 185 -6.40 23.60 18.92
C LEU A 185 -7.18 24.26 20.04
N ARG A 186 -6.67 24.18 21.27
CA ARG A 186 -7.26 24.79 22.46
C ARG A 186 -6.46 26.03 22.84
N THR A 187 -7.14 27.16 23.02
CA THR A 187 -6.51 28.40 23.53
C THR A 187 -6.42 28.39 25.06
N GLU A 188 -5.69 29.34 25.65
CA GLU A 188 -5.62 29.55 27.11
C GLU A 188 -7.01 29.70 27.77
N GLU A 189 -7.97 30.28 27.05
CA GLU A 189 -9.36 30.41 27.49
C GLU A 189 -10.16 29.09 27.44
N GLY A 190 -9.53 27.99 27.03
CA GLY A 190 -10.13 26.66 26.93
C GLY A 190 -10.97 26.43 25.67
N LYS A 191 -11.06 27.41 24.76
CA LYS A 191 -11.86 27.30 23.53
C LYS A 191 -11.15 26.43 22.48
N GLU A 192 -11.86 25.43 21.96
CA GLU A 192 -11.34 24.51 20.94
C GLU A 192 -11.71 24.96 19.51
N TRP A 193 -10.76 24.84 18.59
CA TRP A 193 -10.90 25.12 17.16
C TRP A 193 -10.49 23.91 16.33
N ALA A 194 -11.38 23.47 15.45
CA ALA A 194 -11.14 22.30 14.61
C ALA A 194 -10.06 22.55 13.56
N ASN A 195 -9.36 21.48 13.17
CA ASN A 195 -8.45 21.53 12.04
C ASN A 195 -9.20 21.86 10.74
N VAL A 196 -8.77 22.90 10.02
CA VAL A 196 -9.44 23.34 8.78
C VAL A 196 -9.21 22.35 7.62
N LYS A 197 -8.24 21.44 7.73
CA LYS A 197 -7.96 20.42 6.71
C LYS A 197 -8.90 19.20 6.80
N VAL A 198 -10.20 19.44 6.78
CA VAL A 198 -11.27 18.44 6.96
C VAL A 198 -11.32 17.33 5.90
N LYS A 199 -10.71 17.54 4.73
CA LYS A 199 -10.64 16.53 3.65
C LYS A 199 -9.39 15.64 3.72
N THR A 200 -8.56 15.81 4.74
CA THR A 200 -7.33 15.01 4.91
C THR A 200 -7.71 13.56 5.17
N LYS A 201 -7.17 12.66 4.37
CA LYS A 201 -7.37 11.23 4.57
C LYS A 201 -6.50 10.74 5.74
N PRO A 202 -6.96 9.74 6.51
CA PRO A 202 -6.11 9.08 7.49
C PRO A 202 -4.80 8.57 6.86
N VAL A 203 -3.73 8.72 7.62
CA VAL A 203 -2.39 8.24 7.31
C VAL A 203 -2.21 6.89 7.98
N ILE A 204 -1.93 5.87 7.18
CA ILE A 204 -1.67 4.51 7.66
C ILE A 204 -0.16 4.29 7.73
N ILE A 205 0.32 3.81 8.87
CA ILE A 205 1.73 3.63 9.18
C ILE A 205 1.96 2.18 9.64
N GLN A 206 2.83 1.46 8.92
CA GLN A 206 3.27 0.12 9.29
C GLN A 206 4.46 0.19 10.25
N LYS A 207 4.71 -0.89 11.00
CA LYS A 207 5.79 -0.96 11.99
C LYS A 207 7.13 -0.47 11.45
N GLY A 208 7.79 0.41 12.20
CA GLY A 208 9.10 0.98 11.88
C GLY A 208 9.11 1.94 10.68
N LYS A 209 7.93 2.36 10.19
CA LYS A 209 7.84 3.36 9.12
C LYS A 209 7.51 4.72 9.68
N LYS A 210 7.94 5.75 8.95
CA LYS A 210 7.65 7.16 9.23
C LYS A 210 6.72 7.74 8.19
N LYS A 211 5.78 8.59 8.62
CA LYS A 211 4.93 9.40 7.72
C LYS A 211 4.72 10.78 8.33
N SER A 212 4.72 11.79 7.47
CA SER A 212 4.37 13.15 7.87
C SER A 212 2.91 13.46 7.64
N PHE A 213 2.35 14.32 8.49
CA PHE A 213 1.04 14.93 8.32
C PHE A 213 1.09 16.39 8.78
N ALA A 214 0.05 17.16 8.50
CA ALA A 214 -0.03 18.56 8.91
C ALA A 214 -1.44 18.91 9.39
N VAL A 215 -1.49 19.73 10.43
CA VAL A 215 -2.72 20.33 10.97
C VAL A 215 -2.66 21.84 10.75
N VAL A 216 -3.81 22.44 10.48
CA VAL A 216 -3.93 23.89 10.28
C VAL A 216 -5.15 24.38 11.04
N PHE A 217 -5.00 25.46 11.77
CA PHE A 217 -6.06 26.07 12.56
C PHE A 217 -6.16 27.55 12.22
N GLN A 218 -7.38 28.06 12.18
CA GLN A 218 -7.65 29.47 11.90
C GLN A 218 -8.49 30.04 13.03
N ILE A 219 -7.95 31.07 13.68
CA ILE A 219 -8.62 31.83 14.73
C ILE A 219 -8.61 33.29 14.27
N PRO A 220 -9.75 34.00 14.27
CA PRO A 220 -9.76 35.43 13.98
C PRO A 220 -8.81 36.19 14.90
N GLY A 221 -7.91 37.02 14.36
CA GLY A 221 -6.92 37.77 15.16
C GLY A 221 -7.52 38.71 16.21
N LYS A 222 -8.81 39.06 16.08
CA LYS A 222 -9.56 39.81 17.10
C LYS A 222 -9.82 39.01 18.38
N ILE A 223 -9.84 37.68 18.28
CA ILE A 223 -10.04 36.76 19.40
C ILE A 223 -8.69 36.50 20.06
N THR A 224 -7.69 36.13 19.25
CA THR A 224 -6.36 35.81 19.73
C THR A 224 -5.36 36.05 18.61
N ASP A 225 -4.30 36.82 18.89
CA ASP A 225 -3.17 36.91 17.96
C ASP A 225 -2.35 35.63 18.05
N MET A 226 -2.56 34.75 17.08
CA MET A 226 -1.94 33.42 17.10
C MET A 226 -0.42 33.47 16.98
N GLN A 227 0.22 34.61 16.64
CA GLN A 227 1.68 34.71 16.61
C GLN A 227 2.30 34.58 18.01
N PHE A 228 1.64 35.17 19.02
CA PHE A 228 2.17 35.30 20.37
C PHE A 228 1.44 34.42 21.40
N ALA A 229 0.27 33.87 21.07
CA ALA A 229 -0.53 33.08 21.99
C ALA A 229 0.07 31.72 22.37
N GLU A 230 -0.12 31.30 23.62
CA GLU A 230 0.10 29.93 24.04
C GLU A 230 -1.16 29.09 23.76
N MET A 231 -0.97 27.89 23.22
CA MET A 231 -2.06 27.05 22.74
C MET A 231 -1.68 25.57 22.83
N ASP A 232 -2.67 24.71 22.98
CA ASP A 232 -2.46 23.26 23.01
C ASP A 232 -3.07 22.60 21.78
N ILE A 233 -2.33 21.74 21.09
CA ILE A 233 -2.92 20.80 20.13
C ILE A 233 -3.45 19.61 20.93
N VAL A 234 -4.76 19.43 20.90
CA VAL A 234 -5.46 18.32 21.54
C VAL A 234 -5.72 17.23 20.50
N TRP A 235 -5.20 16.03 20.76
CA TRP A 235 -5.17 14.96 19.76
C TRP A 235 -6.47 14.17 19.67
N LYS A 236 -7.33 14.18 20.70
CA LYS A 236 -8.59 13.43 20.73
C LYS A 236 -8.38 11.97 20.26
N ASN A 237 -9.09 11.51 19.23
CA ASN A 237 -8.95 10.20 18.60
C ASN A 237 -8.09 10.21 17.33
N THR A 238 -7.09 11.10 17.23
CA THR A 238 -6.17 11.19 16.08
C THR A 238 -5.27 9.97 15.97
N PHE A 239 -4.72 9.46 17.08
CA PHE A 239 -3.83 8.30 17.07
C PHE A 239 -4.61 7.04 17.45
N ARG A 240 -4.56 6.04 16.57
CA ARG A 240 -5.29 4.78 16.77
C ARG A 240 -4.46 3.60 16.28
N GLU A 241 -4.65 2.45 16.90
CA GLU A 241 -4.05 1.19 16.47
C GLU A 241 -5.11 0.18 16.06
N SER A 242 -4.85 -0.58 15.01
CA SER A 242 -5.79 -1.57 14.49
C SER A 242 -5.12 -2.90 14.21
N GLU A 243 -5.72 -3.98 14.72
CA GLU A 243 -5.22 -5.35 14.56
C GLU A 243 -5.59 -5.90 13.17
N PRO A 244 -4.61 -6.31 12.34
CA PRO A 244 -4.88 -6.87 11.03
C PRO A 244 -5.37 -8.32 11.11
N LYS A 245 -6.57 -8.60 10.58
CA LYS A 245 -7.13 -9.94 10.44
C LYS A 245 -6.88 -10.50 9.05
N LYS A 246 -6.23 -11.65 8.97
CA LYS A 246 -5.90 -12.31 7.70
C LYS A 246 -7.16 -12.72 6.94
N LEU A 247 -7.19 -12.43 5.64
CA LEU A 247 -8.20 -12.93 4.70
C LEU A 247 -7.64 -14.15 3.96
N THR A 248 -8.50 -15.13 3.69
CA THR A 248 -8.12 -16.39 3.04
C THR A 248 -9.02 -16.65 1.85
N PHE A 249 -8.40 -16.71 0.68
CA PHE A 249 -9.07 -16.98 -0.58
C PHE A 249 -8.56 -18.30 -1.16
N ARG A 250 -9.39 -18.93 -1.98
CA ARG A 250 -9.04 -20.23 -2.56
C ARG A 250 -8.07 -20.05 -3.73
N GLU A 251 -7.17 -21.01 -3.84
CA GLU A 251 -6.41 -21.25 -5.05
C GLU A 251 -7.33 -21.55 -6.24
N GLN A 252 -6.93 -21.09 -7.43
CA GLN A 252 -7.63 -21.42 -8.66
C GLN A 252 -6.67 -21.80 -9.78
N LYS A 253 -7.09 -22.79 -10.57
CA LYS A 253 -6.41 -23.19 -11.80
C LYS A 253 -6.54 -22.09 -12.86
N LEU A 254 -5.46 -21.78 -13.55
CA LEU A 254 -5.44 -20.84 -14.65
C LEU A 254 -5.82 -21.54 -15.95
N GLU A 255 -6.91 -21.10 -16.57
CA GLU A 255 -7.33 -21.62 -17.87
C GLU A 255 -6.76 -20.80 -19.02
N ILE A 256 -6.13 -21.45 -19.99
CA ILE A 256 -5.60 -20.79 -21.19
C ILE A 256 -6.73 -20.11 -21.98
N ASN A 257 -6.49 -18.87 -22.40
CA ASN A 257 -7.35 -18.11 -23.29
C ASN A 257 -6.88 -18.27 -24.74
N ASN A 258 -7.54 -19.18 -25.48
CA ASN A 258 -7.18 -19.50 -26.86
C ASN A 258 -7.42 -18.35 -27.85
N ASP A 259 -8.28 -17.38 -27.51
CA ASP A 259 -8.65 -16.27 -28.41
C ASP A 259 -7.57 -15.17 -28.49
N LYS A 260 -6.59 -15.18 -27.56
CA LYS A 260 -5.57 -14.12 -27.43
C LYS A 260 -4.15 -14.53 -27.86
N LYS A 261 -3.95 -15.65 -28.56
CA LYS A 261 -2.60 -16.04 -29.05
C LYS A 261 -2.06 -15.02 -30.06
N LYS A 262 -1.12 -14.15 -29.65
CA LYS A 262 -0.36 -13.29 -30.58
C LYS A 262 0.86 -14.02 -31.12
N LYS A 263 1.01 -14.07 -32.45
CA LYS A 263 2.25 -14.44 -33.14
C LYS A 263 3.36 -13.46 -32.74
N GLY A 264 4.49 -13.96 -32.21
CA GLY A 264 5.58 -13.15 -31.68
C GLY A 264 6.15 -12.12 -32.69
N LYS A 265 6.56 -10.95 -32.20
CA LYS A 265 7.25 -9.92 -33.01
C LYS A 265 8.69 -10.36 -33.30
N LYS A 266 9.06 -10.42 -34.58
CA LYS A 266 10.47 -10.53 -35.01
C LYS A 266 11.25 -9.33 -34.48
N LYS A 267 12.23 -9.55 -33.61
CA LYS A 267 13.32 -8.57 -33.42
C LYS A 267 14.23 -8.69 -34.65
N LYS A 268 14.48 -7.55 -35.30
CA LYS A 268 15.47 -7.41 -36.38
C LYS A 268 16.87 -7.40 -35.79
#